data_AF-A0A832FTR8-F1
#
_entry.id   AF-A0A832FTR8-F1
#
_cell.length_a   1.000
_cell.length_b   1.000
_cell.length_c   1.000
_cell.angle_alpha   90.00
_cell.angle_beta   90.00
_cell.angle_gamma   90.00
#
_symmetry.space_group_name_H-M   'P 1'
#
loop_
_entity.id
_entity.type
_entity.pdbx_description
1 polymer ?
#
loop_
_entity_poly.entity_id
_entity_poly.type
_entity_poly.pdbx_seq_one_letter_code
_entity_poly.pdbx_strand_id
1 'polypeptide(L)'
;MSEIYLPLHDGKAPYWLLSRMKKLADQIVKVIVIEYGELEFLKRISDPIFFQSFSNVLGFDWNSSGATTVLTGVLKSILNTPQFEIRVAGGKGASALKAPEEIRKLAEEIGANAEEIVEFSRLSAKVDNCALIDGYSLYHHAVFFTKKHFTVVQQGMNVEAKMARRYHWQVFDQLPEAEEIHRGIISQRVEREVINMVSRKSKDSRKLAVDLIKDGSFRRDYEKLISISRRGKAFYVPRKIDWKAVERAYNLQISRFEDLLLMRGIGRETIRALALIADLIYNVEYDKQDPAKYCFALGGKDGVPFPVRKDVYDEVIELMREVLKQTQLRDFRL
;
A
#
# COMPACT_ATOMS: atom_id res chain seq x y z
N MET A 1 25.27 7.18 18.83
CA MET A 1 23.81 7.27 18.80
C MET A 1 23.39 7.80 17.44
N SER A 2 22.76 6.96 16.62
CA SER A 2 21.87 7.38 15.51
C SER A 2 21.10 6.13 15.05
N GLU A 3 19.86 6.03 15.51
CA GLU A 3 18.98 4.87 15.50
C GLU A 3 18.11 4.81 14.24
N ILE A 4 17.78 3.61 13.72
CA ILE A 4 16.93 3.37 12.52
C ILE A 4 15.42 3.13 12.85
N TYR A 5 14.69 4.11 13.39
CA TYR A 5 13.25 4.00 13.70
C TYR A 5 12.28 4.35 12.54
N LEU A 6 10.96 4.25 12.71
CA LEU A 6 9.97 5.01 11.93
C LEU A 6 8.78 5.31 12.85
N PRO A 7 9.05 5.81 14.07
CA PRO A 7 8.06 5.95 15.10
C PRO A 7 7.10 7.07 14.71
N LEU A 8 5.90 7.03 15.30
CA LEU A 8 5.02 8.19 15.26
C LEU A 8 5.75 9.36 15.93
N HIS A 9 6.06 10.39 15.13
CA HIS A 9 6.71 11.61 15.60
C HIS A 9 5.71 12.75 15.54
N ASP A 10 5.68 13.54 16.62
CA ASP A 10 4.72 14.64 16.80
C ASP A 10 5.29 16.02 16.43
N GLY A 11 6.51 16.06 15.87
CA GLY A 11 7.22 17.29 15.49
C GLY A 11 6.92 17.77 14.07
N LYS A 12 6.90 19.10 13.86
CA LYS A 12 6.90 19.73 12.54
C LYS A 12 8.33 20.03 12.11
N ALA A 13 8.63 19.79 10.83
CA ALA A 13 9.91 20.22 10.25
C ALA A 13 10.06 21.75 10.37
N PRO A 14 11.23 22.26 10.80
CA PRO A 14 11.48 23.70 10.88
C PRO A 14 11.30 24.37 9.51
N TYR A 15 10.71 25.57 9.49
CA TYR A 15 10.43 26.29 8.24
C TYR A 15 11.70 26.56 7.40
N TRP A 16 12.81 26.90 8.06
CA TRP A 16 14.09 27.12 7.39
C TRP A 16 14.58 25.87 6.64
N LEU A 17 14.36 24.67 7.22
CA LEU A 17 14.73 23.41 6.62
C LEU A 17 13.82 23.12 5.43
N LEU A 18 12.50 23.23 5.60
CA LEU A 18 11.52 23.04 4.52
C LEU A 18 11.82 23.94 3.31
N SER A 19 12.21 25.21 3.54
CA SER A 19 12.59 26.12 2.46
C SER A 19 13.83 25.62 1.69
N ARG A 20 14.85 25.13 2.38
CA ARG A 20 16.05 24.54 1.76
C ARG A 20 15.75 23.22 1.06
N MET A 21 14.93 22.36 1.65
CA MET A 21 14.47 21.11 1.06
C MET A 21 13.80 21.37 -0.29
N LYS A 22 12.88 22.34 -0.37
CA LYS A 22 12.20 22.71 -1.63
C LYS A 22 13.19 23.14 -2.70
N LYS A 23 14.17 23.99 -2.36
CA LYS A 23 15.20 24.46 -3.30
C LYS A 23 16.05 23.30 -3.83
N LEU A 24 16.52 22.42 -2.95
CA LEU A 24 17.34 21.28 -3.37
C LEU A 24 16.53 20.24 -4.16
N ALA A 25 15.31 19.94 -3.69
CA ALA A 25 14.42 19.01 -4.37
C ALA A 25 14.06 19.49 -5.78
N ASP A 26 13.74 20.78 -5.96
CA ASP A 26 13.48 21.37 -7.28
C ASP A 26 14.63 21.11 -8.27
N GLN A 27 15.88 21.31 -7.84
CA GLN A 27 17.05 21.08 -8.70
C GLN A 27 17.25 19.59 -9.01
N ILE A 28 17.14 18.72 -8.01
CA ILE A 28 17.29 17.26 -8.22
C ILE A 28 16.19 16.73 -9.16
N VAL A 29 14.93 17.12 -8.94
CA VAL A 29 13.81 16.70 -9.79
C VAL A 29 13.99 17.20 -11.21
N LYS A 30 14.40 18.46 -11.41
CA LYS A 30 14.70 19.00 -12.76
C LYS A 30 15.74 18.16 -13.49
N VAL A 31 16.86 17.85 -12.83
CA VAL A 31 17.90 16.99 -13.43
C VAL A 31 17.33 15.62 -13.80
N ILE A 32 16.57 14.98 -12.91
CA ILE A 32 15.98 13.66 -13.20
C ILE A 32 15.02 13.73 -14.40
N VAL A 33 14.14 14.72 -14.43
CA VAL A 33 13.13 14.87 -15.48
C VAL A 33 13.77 15.24 -16.82
N ILE A 34 14.79 16.10 -16.85
CA ILE A 34 15.50 16.49 -18.08
C ILE A 34 16.27 15.29 -18.65
N GLU A 35 17.00 14.55 -17.81
CA GLU A 35 17.88 13.46 -18.25
C GLU A 35 17.12 12.16 -18.55
N TYR A 36 16.05 11.86 -17.79
CA TYR A 36 15.38 10.55 -17.85
C TYR A 36 13.87 10.62 -18.08
N GLY A 37 13.27 11.81 -18.05
CA GLY A 37 11.83 12.00 -18.24
C GLY A 37 10.98 11.76 -17.00
N GLU A 38 9.70 12.08 -17.13
CA GLU A 38 8.72 12.08 -16.04
C GLU A 38 8.34 10.67 -15.58
N LEU A 39 8.24 9.73 -16.51
CA LEU A 39 7.96 8.32 -16.20
C LEU A 39 9.06 7.74 -15.30
N GLU A 40 10.33 8.04 -15.56
CA GLU A 40 11.43 7.60 -14.71
C GLU A 40 11.35 8.23 -13.32
N PHE A 41 11.00 9.52 -13.23
CA PHE A 41 10.75 10.14 -11.93
C PHE A 41 9.63 9.44 -11.15
N LEU A 42 8.50 9.12 -11.78
CA LEU A 42 7.42 8.37 -11.14
C LEU A 42 7.86 6.97 -10.70
N LYS A 43 8.66 6.26 -11.52
CA LYS A 43 9.25 4.96 -11.16
C LYS A 43 10.14 5.08 -9.91
N ARG A 44 10.96 6.13 -9.83
CA ARG A 44 11.81 6.38 -8.67
C ARG A 44 10.98 6.72 -7.42
N ILE A 45 9.93 7.53 -7.52
CA ILE A 45 9.04 7.81 -6.39
C ILE A 45 8.26 6.57 -5.94
N SER A 46 7.89 5.70 -6.89
CA SER A 46 7.28 4.40 -6.59
C SER A 46 8.24 3.43 -5.92
N ASP A 47 9.54 3.65 -6.01
CA ASP A 47 10.53 2.81 -5.34
C ASP A 47 10.70 3.25 -3.88
N PRO A 48 10.42 2.37 -2.90
CA PRO A 48 10.46 2.75 -1.50
C PRO A 48 11.86 3.09 -0.99
N ILE A 49 12.92 2.53 -1.60
CA ILE A 49 14.31 2.80 -1.23
C ILE A 49 14.69 4.16 -1.76
N PHE A 50 14.44 4.44 -3.04
CA PHE A 50 14.72 5.76 -3.61
C PHE A 50 13.94 6.85 -2.86
N PHE A 51 12.65 6.64 -2.61
CA PHE A 51 11.82 7.62 -1.91
C PHE A 51 12.40 7.95 -0.52
N GLN A 52 12.84 6.94 0.22
CA GLN A 52 13.47 7.15 1.52
C GLN A 52 14.84 7.83 1.40
N SER A 53 15.68 7.39 0.47
CA SER A 53 16.98 8.01 0.19
C SER A 53 16.85 9.46 -0.24
N PHE A 54 15.82 9.80 -1.03
CA PHE A 54 15.56 11.17 -1.43
C PHE A 54 15.16 12.03 -0.21
N SER A 55 14.32 11.50 0.68
CA SER A 55 14.01 12.16 1.95
C SER A 55 15.29 12.46 2.76
N ASN A 56 16.23 11.52 2.80
CA ASN A 56 17.51 11.67 3.50
C ASN A 56 18.43 12.72 2.86
N VAL A 57 18.54 12.71 1.53
CA VAL A 57 19.35 13.70 0.79
C VAL A 57 18.87 15.13 1.07
N LEU A 58 17.57 15.30 1.30
CA LEU A 58 16.98 16.58 1.67
C LEU A 58 17.18 16.96 3.15
N GLY A 59 17.90 16.14 3.92
CA GLY A 59 18.20 16.40 5.33
C GLY A 59 17.09 16.01 6.30
N PHE A 60 16.21 15.08 5.90
CA PHE A 60 15.26 14.46 6.82
C PHE A 60 15.78 13.12 7.32
N ASP A 61 15.47 12.75 8.56
CA ASP A 61 15.93 11.48 9.09
C ASP A 61 15.33 10.30 8.32
N TRP A 62 16.14 9.26 8.13
CA TRP A 62 15.73 7.95 7.59
C TRP A 62 14.53 7.37 8.35
N ASN A 63 14.29 7.89 9.55
CA ASN A 63 13.64 7.17 10.62
C ASN A 63 12.38 7.78 11.18
N SER A 64 11.64 8.47 10.32
CA SER A 64 10.51 9.25 10.78
C SER A 64 9.27 8.93 9.99
N SER A 65 8.17 8.64 10.70
CA SER A 65 6.82 8.63 10.10
C SER A 65 6.49 9.96 9.42
N GLY A 66 7.15 11.05 9.84
CA GLY A 66 7.11 12.36 9.20
C GLY A 66 7.77 12.39 7.82
N ALA A 67 8.75 11.53 7.52
CA ALA A 67 9.53 11.57 6.28
C ALA A 67 8.63 11.51 5.05
N THR A 68 7.68 10.59 5.04
CA THR A 68 6.72 10.44 3.95
C THR A 68 5.85 11.67 3.79
N THR A 69 5.33 12.21 4.89
CA THR A 69 4.42 13.35 4.86
C THR A 69 5.14 14.64 4.47
N VAL A 70 6.37 14.82 4.94
CA VAL A 70 7.22 15.99 4.67
C VAL A 70 7.74 15.94 3.24
N LEU A 71 8.32 14.82 2.80
CA LEU A 71 8.79 14.66 1.41
C LEU A 71 7.63 14.86 0.44
N THR A 72 6.46 14.25 0.69
CA THR A 72 5.27 14.49 -0.13
C THR A 72 4.90 15.98 -0.17
N GLY A 73 4.91 16.67 0.96
CA GLY A 73 4.60 18.10 1.03
C GLY A 73 5.61 18.97 0.26
N VAL A 74 6.91 18.63 0.33
CA VAL A 74 7.98 19.27 -0.44
C VAL A 74 7.75 19.04 -1.94
N LEU A 75 7.59 17.78 -2.36
CA LEU A 75 7.36 17.40 -3.75
C LEU A 75 6.09 18.04 -4.32
N LYS A 76 4.99 18.01 -3.58
CA LYS A 76 3.74 18.66 -3.97
C LYS A 76 3.92 20.16 -4.20
N SER A 77 4.73 20.84 -3.37
CA SER A 77 4.97 22.27 -3.51
C SER A 77 5.86 22.66 -4.70
N ILE A 78 6.69 21.75 -5.20
CA ILE A 78 7.55 22.00 -6.36
C ILE A 78 6.93 21.48 -7.66
N LEU A 79 6.25 20.33 -7.63
CA LEU A 79 5.71 19.67 -8.82
C LEU A 79 4.40 20.33 -9.29
N ASN A 80 3.60 20.89 -8.39
CA ASN A 80 2.37 21.61 -8.76
C ASN A 80 2.67 23.05 -9.20
N THR A 81 3.58 23.18 -10.14
CA THR A 81 4.00 24.45 -10.74
C THR A 81 4.11 24.29 -12.26
N PRO A 82 4.03 25.38 -13.05
CA PRO A 82 4.00 25.28 -14.51
C PRO A 82 5.24 24.66 -15.17
N GLN A 83 6.37 24.57 -14.47
CA GLN A 83 7.61 24.01 -15.06
C GLN A 83 7.66 22.47 -15.15
N PHE A 84 6.68 21.76 -14.58
CA PHE A 84 6.59 20.29 -14.63
C PHE A 84 5.24 19.88 -15.20
N GLU A 85 5.14 18.75 -15.91
CA GLU A 85 3.84 18.13 -16.28
C GLU A 85 3.43 17.03 -15.29
N ILE A 86 4.12 16.96 -14.15
CA ILE A 86 3.81 16.07 -13.03
C ILE A 86 2.99 16.84 -12.00
N ARG A 87 1.99 16.20 -11.42
CA ARG A 87 1.14 16.74 -10.36
C ARG A 87 1.06 15.79 -9.18
N VAL A 88 0.88 16.36 -7.99
CA VAL A 88 0.70 15.62 -6.73
C VAL A 88 -0.56 16.09 -6.03
N ALA A 89 -1.48 15.15 -5.80
CA ALA A 89 -2.71 15.38 -5.07
C ALA A 89 -2.76 14.56 -3.78
N GLY A 90 -3.46 15.07 -2.78
CA GLY A 90 -3.59 14.47 -1.46
C GLY A 90 -2.54 14.94 -0.44
N GLY A 91 -2.26 14.08 0.54
CA GLY A 91 -1.31 14.32 1.63
C GLY A 91 -1.75 13.67 2.93
N LYS A 92 -1.35 14.26 4.06
CA LYS A 92 -1.68 13.78 5.42
C LYS A 92 -3.07 14.24 5.86
N GLY A 93 -3.81 13.37 6.55
CA GLY A 93 -5.06 13.68 7.25
C GLY A 93 -6.14 14.23 6.33
N ALA A 94 -6.67 15.41 6.63
CA ALA A 94 -7.70 16.05 5.81
C ALA A 94 -7.28 16.26 4.35
N SER A 95 -5.98 16.38 4.06
CA SER A 95 -5.50 16.50 2.68
C SER A 95 -5.71 15.21 1.88
N ALA A 96 -5.61 14.04 2.51
CA ALA A 96 -5.90 12.75 1.86
C ALA A 96 -7.35 12.71 1.33
N LEU A 97 -8.29 13.25 2.10
CA LEU A 97 -9.72 13.28 1.75
C LEU A 97 -10.02 14.24 0.59
N LYS A 98 -9.17 15.26 0.38
CA LYS A 98 -9.31 16.24 -0.70
C LYS A 98 -8.69 15.80 -2.02
N ALA A 99 -8.00 14.64 -2.05
CA ALA A 99 -7.32 14.17 -3.25
C ALA A 99 -8.21 14.16 -4.51
N PRO A 100 -9.48 13.70 -4.49
CA PRO A 100 -10.32 13.74 -5.69
C PRO A 100 -10.62 15.14 -6.23
N GLU A 101 -10.80 16.13 -5.35
CA GLU A 101 -11.02 17.53 -5.74
C GLU A 101 -9.75 18.13 -6.32
N GLU A 102 -8.61 17.89 -5.67
CA GLU A 102 -7.30 18.36 -6.13
C GLU A 102 -6.91 17.73 -7.47
N ILE A 103 -7.17 16.43 -7.67
CA ILE A 103 -6.90 15.74 -8.94
C ILE A 103 -7.64 16.43 -10.08
N ARG A 104 -8.95 16.70 -9.94
CA ARG A 104 -9.73 17.34 -11.01
C ARG A 104 -9.14 18.68 -11.42
N LYS A 105 -8.81 19.51 -10.45
CA LYS A 105 -8.19 20.82 -10.70
C LYS A 105 -6.83 20.69 -11.38
N LEU A 106 -5.94 19.87 -10.82
CA LEU A 106 -4.56 19.76 -11.30
C LEU A 106 -4.48 19.02 -12.65
N ALA A 107 -5.41 18.09 -12.92
CA ALA A 107 -5.51 17.40 -14.20
C ALA A 107 -5.93 18.35 -15.33
N GLU A 108 -6.82 19.31 -15.06
CA GLU A 108 -7.19 20.35 -16.02
C GLU A 108 -5.97 21.18 -16.45
N GLU A 109 -5.12 21.58 -15.48
CA GLU A 109 -3.91 22.38 -15.74
C GLU A 109 -2.92 21.70 -16.71
N ILE A 110 -2.87 20.37 -16.69
CA ILE A 110 -2.00 19.57 -17.56
C ILE A 110 -2.79 18.80 -18.61
N GLY A 111 -4.08 19.06 -18.85
CA GLY A 111 -4.87 18.31 -19.84
C GLY A 111 -4.86 16.78 -19.68
N ALA A 112 -4.88 16.28 -18.44
CA ALA A 112 -4.95 14.85 -18.11
C ALA A 112 -6.41 14.37 -17.91
N ASN A 113 -6.64 13.06 -18.00
CA ASN A 113 -7.95 12.47 -17.72
C ASN A 113 -8.26 12.46 -16.21
N ALA A 114 -8.98 13.47 -15.74
CA ALA A 114 -9.27 13.65 -14.32
C ALA A 114 -10.02 12.46 -13.69
N GLU A 115 -11.05 11.93 -14.35
CA GLU A 115 -11.91 10.91 -13.73
C GLU A 115 -11.20 9.55 -13.60
N GLU A 116 -10.35 9.19 -14.56
CA GLU A 116 -9.51 7.99 -14.45
C GLU A 116 -8.54 8.08 -13.28
N ILE A 117 -7.91 9.24 -13.08
CA ILE A 117 -6.97 9.45 -11.97
C ILE A 117 -7.72 9.50 -10.62
N VAL A 118 -8.93 10.06 -10.59
CA VAL A 118 -9.81 10.01 -9.40
C VAL A 118 -10.19 8.57 -9.07
N GLU A 119 -10.52 7.77 -10.07
CA GLU A 119 -10.84 6.36 -9.88
C GLU A 119 -9.63 5.57 -9.37
N PHE A 120 -8.44 5.81 -9.93
CA PHE A 120 -7.17 5.25 -9.44
C PHE A 120 -6.89 5.64 -7.98
N SER A 121 -7.09 6.90 -7.63
CA SER A 121 -6.95 7.40 -6.25
C SER A 121 -7.88 6.67 -5.29
N ARG A 122 -9.15 6.46 -5.66
CA ARG A 122 -10.13 5.77 -4.82
C ARG A 122 -9.83 4.27 -4.72
N LEU A 123 -9.50 3.63 -5.85
CA LEU A 123 -9.14 2.23 -5.90
C LEU A 123 -7.95 1.96 -5.00
N SER A 124 -6.90 2.77 -5.11
CA SER A 124 -5.70 2.57 -4.32
C SER A 124 -5.88 2.76 -2.82
N ALA A 125 -6.66 3.76 -2.42
CA ALA A 125 -7.05 3.91 -1.02
C ALA A 125 -7.90 2.74 -0.53
N LYS A 126 -8.76 2.16 -1.39
CA LYS A 126 -9.60 1.00 -1.04
C LYS A 126 -8.79 -0.28 -0.93
N VAL A 127 -7.84 -0.51 -1.83
CA VAL A 127 -7.00 -1.70 -1.82
C VAL A 127 -6.16 -1.74 -0.53
N ASP A 128 -5.44 -0.67 -0.22
CA ASP A 128 -4.54 -0.65 0.95
C ASP A 128 -5.30 -0.58 2.30
N ASN A 129 -6.56 -0.15 2.29
CA ASN A 129 -7.35 -0.04 3.53
C ASN A 129 -8.38 -1.17 3.72
N CYS A 130 -8.76 -1.87 2.65
CA CYS A 130 -9.84 -2.87 2.65
C CYS A 130 -9.47 -4.24 2.07
N ALA A 131 -8.61 -4.31 1.04
CA ALA A 131 -8.21 -5.57 0.43
C ALA A 131 -6.96 -6.16 1.11
N LEU A 132 -6.05 -5.30 1.57
CA LEU A 132 -4.97 -5.67 2.48
C LEU A 132 -5.40 -5.32 3.91
N ILE A 133 -5.78 -6.33 4.69
CA ILE A 133 -6.24 -6.17 6.07
C ILE A 133 -5.12 -6.64 6.98
N ASP A 134 -4.25 -5.71 7.34
CA ASP A 134 -3.02 -5.92 8.12
C ASP A 134 -3.03 -5.15 9.45
N GLY A 135 -4.17 -4.57 9.84
CA GLY A 135 -4.30 -3.78 11.07
C GLY A 135 -3.86 -2.32 10.95
N TYR A 136 -3.39 -1.87 9.78
CA TYR A 136 -3.07 -0.46 9.54
C TYR A 136 -4.26 0.24 8.88
N SER A 137 -4.46 1.51 9.25
CA SER A 137 -5.50 2.36 8.66
C SER A 137 -4.86 3.57 8.01
N LEU A 138 -5.22 3.84 6.76
CA LEU A 138 -4.61 4.93 5.99
C LEU A 138 -4.85 6.29 6.64
N TYR A 139 -3.78 7.07 6.74
CA TYR A 139 -3.83 8.46 7.20
C TYR A 139 -3.06 9.43 6.30
N HIS A 140 -2.30 8.90 5.34
CA HIS A 140 -1.64 9.65 4.28
C HIS A 140 -1.91 8.98 2.95
N HIS A 141 -2.30 9.76 1.95
CA HIS A 141 -2.60 9.30 0.60
C HIS A 141 -2.12 10.36 -0.39
N ALA A 142 -1.16 10.03 -1.25
CA ALA A 142 -0.58 10.97 -2.18
C ALA A 142 -0.45 10.36 -3.58
N VAL A 143 -1.22 10.88 -4.52
CA VAL A 143 -1.23 10.44 -5.93
C VAL A 143 -0.29 11.33 -6.71
N PHE A 144 0.68 10.72 -7.38
CA PHE A 144 1.59 11.38 -8.32
C PHE A 144 1.16 11.00 -9.73
N PHE A 145 0.93 11.98 -10.59
CA PHE A 145 0.40 11.72 -11.93
C PHE A 145 0.92 12.69 -12.98
N THR A 146 0.86 12.26 -14.23
CA THR A 146 1.09 13.02 -15.46
C THR A 146 -0.14 12.85 -16.35
N LYS A 147 -0.09 13.34 -17.59
CA LYS A 147 -1.11 13.06 -18.62
C LYS A 147 -1.39 11.57 -18.85
N LYS A 148 -0.36 10.72 -18.72
CA LYS A 148 -0.42 9.31 -19.11
C LYS A 148 -0.21 8.33 -17.97
N HIS A 149 0.59 8.70 -16.98
CA HIS A 149 1.03 7.76 -15.94
C HIS A 149 0.66 8.28 -14.56
N PHE A 150 0.32 7.35 -13.66
CA PHE A 150 0.04 7.64 -12.27
C PHE A 150 0.59 6.55 -11.34
N THR A 151 0.94 6.97 -10.12
CA THR A 151 1.33 6.11 -9.02
C THR A 151 0.87 6.74 -7.70
N VAL A 152 0.95 5.99 -6.60
CA VAL A 152 0.54 6.48 -5.29
C VAL A 152 1.50 6.00 -4.21
N VAL A 153 1.77 6.90 -3.26
CA VAL A 153 2.47 6.61 -2.02
C VAL A 153 1.50 6.83 -0.87
N GLN A 154 1.24 5.78 -0.11
CA GLN A 154 0.28 5.78 0.99
C GLN A 154 0.97 5.43 2.31
N GLN A 155 0.41 5.89 3.43
CA GLN A 155 0.87 5.47 4.75
C GLN A 155 -0.30 5.15 5.66
N GLY A 156 -0.27 3.94 6.20
CA GLY A 156 -1.17 3.46 7.24
C GLY A 156 -0.54 3.57 8.62
N MET A 157 -1.38 3.72 9.64
CA MET A 157 -0.98 3.68 11.05
C MET A 157 -1.71 2.56 11.79
N ASN A 158 -1.00 1.89 12.68
CA ASN A 158 -1.57 1.03 13.71
C ASN A 158 -1.35 1.73 15.06
N VAL A 159 -2.44 2.23 15.65
CA VAL A 159 -2.40 3.05 16.87
C VAL A 159 -1.99 2.22 18.09
N GLU A 160 -2.47 0.99 18.19
CA GLU A 160 -2.16 0.09 19.31
C GLU A 160 -0.69 -0.31 19.32
N ALA A 161 -0.17 -0.68 18.15
CA ALA A 161 1.24 -1.03 17.99
C ALA A 161 2.16 0.20 17.95
N LYS A 162 1.61 1.42 17.79
CA LYS A 162 2.34 2.68 17.54
C LYS A 162 3.26 2.61 16.31
N MET A 163 2.81 1.89 15.28
CA MET A 163 3.60 1.63 14.07
C MET A 163 3.01 2.34 12.85
N ALA A 164 3.87 2.66 11.89
CA ALA A 164 3.48 3.09 10.55
C ALA A 164 3.89 2.06 9.50
N ARG A 165 3.11 1.97 8.42
CA ARG A 165 3.40 1.13 7.26
C ARG A 165 3.20 1.96 6.00
N ARG A 166 4.21 1.99 5.13
CA ARG A 166 4.20 2.77 3.90
C ARG A 166 4.05 1.85 2.70
N TYR A 167 3.08 2.15 1.86
CA TYR A 167 2.73 1.39 0.68
C TYR A 167 3.12 2.20 -0.55
N HIS A 168 3.91 1.60 -1.44
CA HIS A 168 4.25 2.16 -2.72
C HIS A 168 3.65 1.30 -3.82
N TRP A 169 2.85 1.93 -4.67
CA TRP A 169 2.25 1.28 -5.84
C TRP A 169 3.20 1.34 -7.01
N GLN A 170 3.10 0.40 -7.94
CA GLN A 170 3.78 0.52 -9.23
C GLN A 170 3.28 1.75 -10.00
N VAL A 171 3.93 2.06 -11.12
CA VAL A 171 3.47 3.10 -12.05
C VAL A 171 2.57 2.44 -13.08
N PHE A 172 1.40 3.04 -13.30
CA PHE A 172 0.40 2.55 -14.23
C PHE A 172 0.06 3.63 -15.25
N ASP A 173 -0.38 3.20 -16.43
CA ASP A 173 -0.91 4.03 -17.52
C ASP A 173 -2.41 3.85 -17.75
N GLN A 174 -3.04 2.96 -16.97
CA GLN A 174 -4.46 2.63 -16.96
C GLN A 174 -4.84 2.07 -15.58
N LEU A 175 -6.13 1.97 -15.28
CA LEU A 175 -6.60 1.40 -14.01
C LEU A 175 -6.17 -0.07 -13.85
N PRO A 176 -5.40 -0.42 -12.80
CA PRO A 176 -4.95 -1.79 -12.59
C PRO A 176 -6.04 -2.67 -11.96
N GLU A 177 -5.89 -3.98 -12.11
CA GLU A 177 -6.55 -4.96 -11.21
C GLU A 177 -5.92 -4.90 -9.81
N ALA A 178 -6.68 -5.22 -8.77
CA ALA A 178 -6.20 -5.26 -7.38
C ALA A 178 -5.38 -6.53 -7.08
N GLU A 179 -4.42 -6.85 -7.96
CA GLU A 179 -3.49 -7.98 -7.85
C GLU A 179 -2.04 -7.51 -7.99
N GLU A 180 -1.18 -7.82 -7.01
CA GLU A 180 0.27 -7.54 -7.05
C GLU A 180 0.62 -6.07 -7.40
N ILE A 181 -0.20 -5.10 -6.98
CA ILE A 181 -0.06 -3.69 -7.37
C ILE A 181 1.08 -2.95 -6.65
N HIS A 182 1.61 -3.51 -5.57
CA HIS A 182 2.65 -2.86 -4.76
C HIS A 182 4.03 -3.04 -5.40
N ARG A 183 4.75 -1.95 -5.60
CA ARG A 183 6.19 -1.99 -5.88
C ARG A 183 6.98 -2.39 -4.62
N GLY A 184 6.48 -1.97 -3.45
CA GLY A 184 7.02 -2.39 -2.17
C GLY A 184 6.21 -1.84 -1.00
N ILE A 185 6.31 -2.53 0.13
CA ILE A 185 5.70 -2.14 1.39
C ILE A 185 6.81 -2.06 2.45
N ILE A 186 6.98 -0.87 3.02
CA ILE A 186 7.94 -0.63 4.09
C ILE A 186 7.23 -0.71 5.43
N SER A 187 7.67 -1.65 6.25
CA SER A 187 7.19 -1.80 7.62
C SER A 187 8.33 -2.26 8.52
N GLN A 188 8.28 -1.86 9.78
CA GLN A 188 9.22 -2.34 10.80
C GLN A 188 8.73 -3.62 11.50
N ARG A 189 7.47 -3.98 11.30
CA ARG A 189 6.83 -5.13 11.93
C ARG A 189 6.07 -5.93 10.89
N VAL A 190 6.33 -7.24 10.93
CA VAL A 190 5.55 -8.25 10.21
C VAL A 190 4.42 -8.68 11.14
N GLU A 191 3.19 -8.57 10.67
CA GLU A 191 2.00 -9.02 11.38
C GLU A 191 1.76 -10.51 11.13
N ARG A 192 1.19 -11.19 12.12
CA ARG A 192 0.94 -12.63 12.07
C ARG A 192 -0.40 -12.99 11.44
N GLU A 193 -1.37 -12.08 11.56
CA GLU A 193 -2.73 -12.28 11.07
C GLU A 193 -3.03 -11.20 10.03
N VAL A 194 -2.93 -11.57 8.76
CA VAL A 194 -3.21 -10.68 7.63
C VAL A 194 -4.24 -11.36 6.72
N ILE A 195 -5.16 -10.57 6.17
CA ILE A 195 -5.96 -10.99 5.01
C ILE A 195 -5.41 -10.19 3.83
N ASN A 196 -4.63 -10.85 2.97
CA ASN A 196 -4.02 -10.21 1.81
C ASN A 196 -4.79 -10.61 0.55
N MET A 197 -5.89 -9.90 0.28
CA MET A 197 -6.67 -10.08 -0.96
C MET A 197 -5.98 -9.47 -2.18
N VAL A 198 -4.77 -8.90 -2.06
CA VAL A 198 -3.99 -8.31 -3.16
C VAL A 198 -2.99 -9.32 -3.74
N SER A 199 -2.59 -10.31 -2.95
CA SER A 199 -1.72 -11.40 -3.39
C SER A 199 -2.34 -12.17 -4.55
N ARG A 200 -1.52 -12.60 -5.50
CA ARG A 200 -1.93 -13.53 -6.56
C ARG A 200 -2.51 -14.83 -6.01
N LYS A 201 -2.06 -15.28 -4.83
CA LYS A 201 -2.59 -16.47 -4.15
C LYS A 201 -4.07 -16.33 -3.76
N SER A 202 -4.57 -15.10 -3.63
CA SER A 202 -5.97 -14.81 -3.27
C SER A 202 -6.87 -14.64 -4.49
N LYS A 203 -6.42 -14.99 -5.70
CA LYS A 203 -7.17 -14.78 -6.95
C LYS A 203 -8.54 -15.45 -6.94
N ASP A 204 -8.61 -16.71 -6.54
CA ASP A 204 -9.88 -17.44 -6.51
C ASP A 204 -10.77 -16.97 -5.37
N SER A 205 -10.19 -16.53 -4.24
CA SER A 205 -10.93 -15.89 -3.16
C SER A 205 -11.58 -14.56 -3.60
N ARG A 206 -10.87 -13.73 -4.39
CA ARG A 206 -11.43 -12.51 -4.99
C ARG A 206 -12.60 -12.81 -5.92
N LYS A 207 -12.49 -13.83 -6.78
CA LYS A 207 -13.57 -14.24 -7.68
C LYS A 207 -14.80 -14.72 -6.91
N LEU A 208 -14.59 -15.63 -5.96
CA LEU A 208 -15.67 -16.14 -5.11
C LEU A 208 -16.34 -14.99 -4.33
N ALA A 209 -15.57 -14.03 -3.83
CA ALA A 209 -16.13 -12.85 -3.17
C ALA A 209 -17.10 -12.06 -4.07
N VAL A 210 -16.82 -11.96 -5.37
CA VAL A 210 -17.73 -11.37 -6.35
C VAL A 210 -18.93 -12.29 -6.61
N ASP A 211 -18.71 -13.58 -6.80
CA ASP A 211 -19.78 -14.56 -7.07
C ASP A 211 -20.82 -14.62 -5.94
N LEU A 212 -20.38 -14.64 -4.68
CA LEU A 212 -21.23 -14.62 -3.49
C LEU A 212 -22.12 -13.37 -3.40
N ILE A 213 -21.65 -12.26 -3.97
CA ILE A 213 -22.41 -11.01 -4.05
C ILE A 213 -23.39 -11.09 -5.22
N LYS A 214 -22.96 -11.59 -6.38
CA LYS A 214 -23.80 -11.69 -7.59
C LYS A 214 -24.96 -12.67 -7.46
N ASP A 215 -24.75 -13.78 -6.75
CA ASP A 215 -25.78 -14.82 -6.55
C ASP A 215 -26.67 -14.58 -5.31
N GLY A 216 -26.36 -13.54 -4.52
CA GLY A 216 -27.11 -13.18 -3.31
C GLY A 216 -26.88 -14.12 -2.12
N SER A 217 -25.95 -15.07 -2.21
CA SER A 217 -25.68 -16.07 -1.16
C SER A 217 -24.92 -15.51 0.04
N PHE A 218 -24.23 -14.38 -0.11
CA PHE A 218 -23.38 -13.79 0.94
C PHE A 218 -24.11 -13.64 2.28
N ARG A 219 -25.38 -13.20 2.29
CA ARG A 219 -26.13 -13.02 3.55
C ARG A 219 -26.34 -14.34 4.30
N ARG A 220 -26.76 -15.37 3.59
CA ARG A 220 -26.98 -16.73 4.14
C ARG A 220 -25.66 -17.28 4.69
N ASP A 221 -24.58 -17.11 3.95
CA ASP A 221 -23.28 -17.70 4.33
C ASP A 221 -22.60 -16.91 5.45
N TYR A 222 -22.86 -15.60 5.55
CA TYR A 222 -22.46 -14.79 6.70
C TYR A 222 -23.17 -15.22 8.00
N GLU A 223 -24.46 -15.56 7.93
CA GLU A 223 -25.19 -16.10 9.09
C GLU A 223 -24.58 -17.44 9.57
N LYS A 224 -24.20 -18.32 8.63
CA LYS A 224 -23.45 -19.54 8.93
C LYS A 224 -22.09 -19.24 9.56
N LEU A 225 -21.32 -18.30 9.01
CA LEU A 225 -20.03 -17.88 9.55
C LEU A 225 -20.15 -17.41 11.01
N ILE A 226 -21.16 -16.59 11.33
CA ILE A 226 -21.44 -16.16 12.71
C ILE A 226 -21.72 -17.36 13.61
N SER A 227 -22.52 -18.32 13.14
CA SER A 227 -22.86 -19.51 13.93
C SER A 227 -21.64 -20.36 14.27
N ILE A 228 -20.70 -20.49 13.33
CA ILE A 228 -19.43 -21.21 13.49
C ILE A 228 -18.53 -20.47 14.49
N SER A 229 -18.37 -19.15 14.34
CA SER A 229 -17.55 -18.33 15.23
C SER A 229 -18.03 -18.32 16.68
N ARG A 230 -19.33 -18.46 16.93
CA ARG A 230 -19.85 -18.59 18.30
C ARG A 230 -19.42 -19.90 18.99
N ARG A 231 -19.08 -20.93 18.22
CA ARG A 231 -18.68 -22.26 18.71
C ARG A 231 -17.16 -22.42 18.86
N GLY A 232 -16.34 -21.51 18.31
CA GLY A 232 -14.88 -21.57 18.39
C GLY A 232 -14.22 -20.18 18.38
N LYS A 233 -13.17 -19.98 19.20
CA LYS A 233 -12.47 -18.70 19.39
C LYS A 233 -11.40 -18.38 18.34
N ALA A 234 -11.45 -18.95 17.14
CA ALA A 234 -10.27 -18.96 16.26
C ALA A 234 -10.04 -17.64 15.47
N PHE A 235 -11.09 -16.91 15.06
CA PHE A 235 -10.94 -15.73 14.20
C PHE A 235 -11.93 -14.62 14.52
N TYR A 236 -11.53 -13.36 14.33
CA TYR A 236 -12.43 -12.21 14.42
C TYR A 236 -13.40 -12.19 13.24
N VAL A 237 -14.69 -12.43 13.52
CA VAL A 237 -15.76 -12.26 12.55
C VAL A 237 -16.37 -10.86 12.67
N PRO A 238 -16.40 -10.08 11.57
CA PRO A 238 -17.11 -8.81 11.49
C PRO A 238 -18.53 -8.91 12.01
N ARG A 239 -18.97 -7.95 12.82
CA ARG A 239 -20.35 -7.93 13.35
C ARG A 239 -21.31 -7.01 12.60
N LYS A 240 -20.76 -6.04 11.85
CA LYS A 240 -21.52 -5.00 11.16
C LYS A 240 -21.18 -5.03 9.67
N ILE A 241 -22.15 -5.40 8.87
CA ILE A 241 -22.10 -5.38 7.41
C ILE A 241 -23.12 -4.36 6.91
N ASP A 242 -22.73 -3.50 5.97
CA ASP A 242 -23.67 -2.60 5.28
C ASP A 242 -24.45 -3.39 4.22
N TRP A 243 -25.56 -3.99 4.64
CA TRP A 243 -26.42 -4.78 3.76
C TRP A 243 -27.03 -3.96 2.62
N LYS A 244 -27.24 -2.65 2.80
CA LYS A 244 -27.71 -1.79 1.71
C LYS A 244 -26.65 -1.66 0.62
N ALA A 245 -25.37 -1.65 0.98
CA ALA A 245 -24.27 -1.67 0.02
C ALA A 245 -24.18 -3.01 -0.71
N VAL A 246 -24.34 -4.12 0.00
CA VAL A 246 -24.38 -5.47 -0.59
C VAL A 246 -25.54 -5.61 -1.58
N GLU A 247 -26.73 -5.11 -1.23
CA GLU A 247 -27.89 -5.14 -2.12
C GLU A 247 -27.68 -4.29 -3.38
N ARG A 248 -27.08 -3.10 -3.25
CA ARG A 248 -26.67 -2.31 -4.42
C ARG A 248 -25.69 -3.06 -5.31
N ALA A 249 -24.71 -3.74 -4.71
CA ALA A 249 -23.73 -4.55 -5.42
C ALA A 249 -24.37 -5.68 -6.24
N TYR A 250 -25.29 -6.40 -5.59
CA TYR A 250 -26.09 -7.44 -6.23
C TYR A 250 -26.90 -6.88 -7.39
N ASN A 251 -27.62 -5.77 -7.19
CA ASN A 251 -28.44 -5.17 -8.25
C ASN A 251 -27.62 -4.65 -9.44
N LEU A 252 -26.41 -4.15 -9.20
CA LEU A 252 -25.49 -3.72 -10.25
C LEU A 252 -24.85 -4.89 -11.02
N GLN A 253 -24.95 -6.12 -10.51
CA GLN A 253 -24.36 -7.32 -11.10
C GLN A 253 -22.88 -7.12 -11.45
N ILE A 254 -22.12 -6.59 -10.47
CA ILE A 254 -20.69 -6.34 -10.59
C ILE A 254 -19.95 -7.58 -11.08
N SER A 255 -18.88 -7.38 -11.87
CA SER A 255 -18.12 -8.49 -12.46
C SER A 255 -16.68 -8.54 -11.98
N ARG A 256 -16.15 -7.43 -11.47
CA ARG A 256 -14.78 -7.32 -11.00
C ARG A 256 -14.71 -7.06 -9.51
N PHE A 257 -13.62 -7.50 -8.90
CA PHE A 257 -13.35 -7.24 -7.49
C PHE A 257 -13.06 -5.75 -7.23
N GLU A 258 -12.49 -5.03 -8.20
CA GLU A 258 -12.26 -3.59 -8.08
C GLU A 258 -13.58 -2.81 -8.00
N ASP A 259 -14.59 -3.20 -8.78
CA ASP A 259 -15.93 -2.62 -8.71
C ASP A 259 -16.53 -2.80 -7.32
N LEU A 260 -16.36 -4.01 -6.74
CA LEU A 260 -16.78 -4.32 -5.38
C LEU A 260 -16.12 -3.37 -4.36
N LEU A 261 -14.80 -3.17 -4.49
CA LEU A 261 -14.03 -2.28 -3.62
C LEU A 261 -14.44 -0.81 -3.76
N LEU A 262 -14.72 -0.34 -4.98
CA LEU A 262 -15.09 1.04 -5.26
C LEU A 262 -16.47 1.42 -4.74
N MET A 263 -17.35 0.44 -4.47
CA MET A 263 -18.67 0.73 -3.92
C MET A 263 -18.63 1.37 -2.54
N ARG A 264 -19.49 2.39 -2.38
CA ARG A 264 -19.72 3.03 -1.09
C ARG A 264 -20.46 2.08 -0.15
N GLY A 265 -19.91 1.89 1.05
CA GLY A 265 -20.44 1.01 2.09
C GLY A 265 -19.78 -0.38 2.12
N ILE A 266 -19.09 -0.77 1.05
CA ILE A 266 -18.20 -1.94 1.06
C ILE A 266 -16.84 -1.51 1.61
N GLY A 267 -16.42 -2.12 2.71
CA GLY A 267 -15.17 -1.81 3.39
C GLY A 267 -14.49 -3.05 3.96
N ARG A 268 -13.42 -2.86 4.75
CA ARG A 268 -12.61 -3.95 5.30
C ARG A 268 -13.42 -5.04 6.02
N GLU A 269 -14.49 -4.68 6.72
CA GLU A 269 -15.34 -5.64 7.41
C GLU A 269 -16.09 -6.56 6.43
N THR A 270 -16.63 -6.00 5.34
CA THR A 270 -17.28 -6.80 4.29
C THR A 270 -16.27 -7.69 3.57
N ILE A 271 -15.11 -7.15 3.20
CA ILE A 271 -14.06 -7.92 2.51
C ILE A 271 -13.52 -9.03 3.41
N ARG A 272 -13.30 -8.77 4.71
CA ARG A 272 -12.92 -9.78 5.71
C ARG A 272 -13.96 -10.89 5.79
N ALA A 273 -15.25 -10.54 5.88
CA ALA A 273 -16.31 -11.54 5.95
C ALA A 273 -16.34 -12.41 4.69
N LEU A 274 -16.20 -11.81 3.49
CA LEU A 274 -16.14 -12.55 2.23
C LEU A 274 -14.92 -13.49 2.17
N ALA A 275 -13.74 -13.01 2.57
CA ALA A 275 -12.53 -13.83 2.61
C ALA A 275 -12.65 -15.01 3.59
N LEU A 276 -13.22 -14.78 4.79
CA LEU A 276 -13.47 -15.83 5.78
C LEU A 276 -14.52 -16.84 5.31
N ILE A 277 -15.57 -16.40 4.62
CA ILE A 277 -16.56 -17.32 4.02
C ILE A 277 -15.89 -18.16 2.93
N ALA A 278 -15.10 -17.54 2.06
CA ALA A 278 -14.37 -18.25 1.02
C ALA A 278 -13.48 -19.35 1.60
N ASP A 279 -12.69 -19.03 2.62
CA ASP A 279 -11.79 -19.97 3.29
C ASP A 279 -12.56 -21.07 4.04
N LEU A 280 -13.49 -20.70 4.93
CA LEU A 280 -14.10 -21.65 5.88
C LEU A 280 -15.29 -22.45 5.32
N ILE A 281 -16.05 -21.89 4.38
CA ILE A 281 -17.26 -22.53 3.85
C ILE A 281 -16.99 -23.18 2.50
N TYR A 282 -16.18 -22.53 1.66
CA TYR A 282 -15.92 -22.97 0.29
C TYR A 282 -14.53 -23.56 0.10
N ASN A 283 -13.68 -23.58 1.12
CA ASN A 283 -12.30 -24.10 1.06
C ASN A 283 -11.47 -23.40 -0.04
N VAL A 284 -11.72 -22.11 -0.26
CA VAL A 284 -10.98 -21.24 -1.18
C VAL A 284 -10.14 -20.29 -0.35
N GLU A 285 -8.85 -20.63 -0.22
CA GLU A 285 -7.92 -19.90 0.62
C GLU A 285 -7.65 -18.47 0.11
N TYR A 286 -7.38 -17.58 1.06
CA TYR A 286 -6.74 -16.29 0.80
C TYR A 286 -5.33 -16.29 1.41
N ASP A 287 -4.46 -15.43 0.89
CA ASP A 287 -3.10 -15.28 1.42
C ASP A 287 -3.12 -14.69 2.83
N LYS A 288 -2.64 -15.48 3.78
CA LYS A 288 -2.51 -15.12 5.20
C LYS A 288 -1.15 -14.47 5.51
N GLN A 289 -0.24 -14.43 4.54
CA GLN A 289 1.11 -13.93 4.74
C GLN A 289 1.14 -12.40 4.60
N ASP A 290 1.73 -11.74 5.59
CA ASP A 290 2.00 -10.31 5.53
C ASP A 290 2.92 -10.01 4.33
N PRO A 291 2.57 -9.05 3.45
CA PRO A 291 3.40 -8.69 2.31
C PRO A 291 4.72 -7.97 2.68
N ALA A 292 4.90 -7.48 3.91
CA ALA A 292 6.14 -6.82 4.37
C ALA A 292 7.31 -7.80 4.69
N LYS A 293 7.54 -8.83 3.86
CA LYS A 293 8.33 -10.04 4.20
C LYS A 293 9.84 -9.85 4.37
N TYR A 294 10.43 -8.78 3.84
CA TYR A 294 11.89 -8.65 3.77
C TYR A 294 12.46 -7.40 4.44
N CYS A 295 11.60 -6.52 4.94
CA CYS A 295 12.06 -5.35 5.68
C CYS A 295 12.73 -5.81 6.97
N PHE A 296 14.03 -5.52 7.11
CA PHE A 296 14.82 -5.84 8.30
C PHE A 296 14.95 -7.34 8.61
N ALA A 297 14.91 -8.22 7.60
CA ALA A 297 14.94 -9.68 7.77
C ALA A 297 16.06 -10.21 8.68
N LEU A 298 17.23 -9.58 8.67
CA LEU A 298 18.40 -9.96 9.47
C LEU A 298 18.71 -8.96 10.60
N GLY A 299 17.88 -7.95 10.81
CA GLY A 299 18.16 -6.81 11.69
C GLY A 299 18.96 -5.70 11.00
N GLY A 300 19.15 -4.58 11.70
CA GLY A 300 19.85 -3.40 11.20
C GLY A 300 21.23 -3.22 11.85
N LYS A 301 22.22 -2.74 11.10
CA LYS A 301 23.60 -2.51 11.59
C LYS A 301 23.64 -1.64 12.84
N ASP A 302 22.71 -0.68 12.92
CA ASP A 302 22.63 0.30 14.00
C ASP A 302 21.71 -0.16 15.14
N GLY A 303 21.30 -1.43 15.18
CA GLY A 303 20.47 -1.94 16.26
C GLY A 303 18.97 -1.86 16.03
N VAL A 304 18.51 -1.37 14.88
CA VAL A 304 17.10 -0.97 14.70
C VAL A 304 16.51 -1.50 13.38
N PRO A 305 15.32 -2.13 13.40
CA PRO A 305 14.38 -2.32 14.53
C PRO A 305 14.90 -3.25 15.63
N PHE A 306 15.86 -4.10 15.30
CA PHE A 306 16.65 -4.90 16.23
C PHE A 306 18.06 -5.04 15.64
N PRO A 307 19.10 -5.26 16.47
CA PRO A 307 20.46 -5.47 15.97
C PRO A 307 20.51 -6.62 15.01
N VAL A 308 21.50 -6.57 14.12
CA VAL A 308 21.79 -7.70 13.25
C VAL A 308 21.88 -8.97 14.09
N ARG A 309 20.95 -9.88 13.87
CA ARG A 309 20.87 -11.17 14.57
C ARG A 309 21.89 -12.09 13.92
N LYS A 310 23.12 -12.08 14.43
CA LYS A 310 24.25 -12.80 13.84
C LYS A 310 23.96 -14.30 13.70
N ASP A 311 23.29 -14.87 14.70
CA ASP A 311 22.77 -16.24 14.69
C ASP A 311 21.87 -16.51 13.47
N VAL A 312 20.84 -15.69 13.27
CA VAL A 312 19.94 -15.81 12.11
C VAL A 312 20.68 -15.53 10.80
N TYR A 313 21.66 -14.63 10.82
CA TYR A 313 22.49 -14.30 9.66
C TYR A 313 23.30 -15.51 9.20
N ASP A 314 23.98 -16.18 10.13
CA ASP A 314 24.81 -17.35 9.87
C ASP A 314 23.95 -18.55 9.43
N GLU A 315 22.79 -18.76 10.06
CA GLU A 315 21.81 -19.78 9.64
C GLU A 315 21.33 -19.58 8.20
N VAL A 316 20.99 -18.33 7.83
CA VAL A 316 20.57 -18.01 6.46
C VAL A 316 21.72 -18.22 5.47
N ILE A 317 22.96 -17.87 5.82
CA ILE A 317 24.13 -18.12 4.97
C ILE A 317 24.31 -19.62 4.72
N GLU A 318 24.25 -20.45 5.77
CA GLU A 318 24.41 -21.90 5.62
C GLU A 318 23.28 -22.52 4.80
N LEU A 319 22.03 -22.13 5.05
CA LEU A 319 20.89 -22.57 4.23
C LEU A 319 21.10 -22.22 2.74
N MET A 320 21.53 -21.00 2.44
CA MET A 320 21.79 -20.57 1.06
C MET A 320 22.96 -21.34 0.43
N ARG A 321 24.01 -21.64 1.20
CA ARG A 321 25.13 -22.49 0.76
C ARG A 321 24.66 -23.90 0.43
N GLU A 322 23.81 -24.49 1.25
CA GLU A 322 23.25 -25.83 1.01
C GLU A 322 22.38 -25.86 -0.24
N VAL A 323 21.49 -24.88 -0.41
CA VAL A 323 20.64 -24.76 -1.61
C VAL A 323 21.49 -24.62 -2.88
N LEU A 324 22.54 -23.79 -2.84
CA LEU A 324 23.46 -23.64 -3.97
C LEU A 324 24.22 -24.93 -4.28
N LYS A 325 24.73 -25.64 -3.25
CA LYS A 325 25.37 -26.95 -3.43
C LYS A 325 24.42 -27.95 -4.09
N GLN A 326 23.16 -28.02 -3.63
CA GLN A 326 22.17 -28.93 -4.21
C GLN A 326 21.79 -28.56 -5.65
N THR A 327 21.77 -27.27 -5.98
CA THR A 327 21.46 -26.78 -7.34
C THR A 327 22.60 -27.10 -8.29
N GLN A 328 23.85 -26.85 -7.88
CA GLN A 328 25.03 -27.23 -8.67
C GLN A 328 25.12 -28.75 -8.86
N LEU A 329 24.79 -29.55 -7.85
CA LEU A 329 24.73 -31.02 -7.97
C LEU A 329 23.63 -31.51 -8.93
N ARG A 330 22.56 -30.73 -9.15
CA ARG A 330 21.52 -31.05 -10.15
C ARG A 330 21.97 -30.75 -11.58
N ASP A 331 22.77 -29.70 -11.79
CA ASP A 331 23.34 -29.37 -13.09
C ASP A 331 24.38 -30.41 -13.58
N PHE A 332 24.94 -31.23 -12.67
CA PHE A 332 25.80 -32.38 -13.02
C PHE A 332 25.05 -33.69 -13.26
N ARG A 333 23.70 -33.70 -13.20
CA ARG A 333 22.85 -34.88 -13.43
C ARG A 333 21.98 -34.78 -14.70
N LEU A 334 22.32 -33.88 -15.62
CA LEU A 334 21.75 -33.80 -16.97
C LEU A 334 22.73 -34.30 -18.02
#